data_AF-A0A414ST92-F1
#
_entry.id   AF-A0A414ST92-F1
#
_cell.length_a   1.000
_cell.length_b   1.000
_cell.length_c   1.000
_cell.angle_alpha   90.00
_cell.angle_beta   90.00
_cell.angle_gamma   90.00
#
_symmetry.space_group_name_H-M   'P 1'
#
loop_
_entity.id
_entity.type
_entity.pdbx_description
1 polymer ?
#
loop_
_entity_poly.entity_id
_entity_poly.type
_entity_poly.pdbx_seq_one_letter_code
_entity_poly.pdbx_strand_id
1 'polypeptide(L)' 'MRWSKIVTYGFYISMILWVSGMVTSILIDDKIISLLFIGIPFAIYMFFTVLKIFIELRMTREDGNNADH' A
#
# COMPACT_ATOMS: atom_id res chain seq x y z
N MET A 1 -11.94 6.77 -11.70
CA MET A 1 -11.96 7.47 -10.38
C MET A 1 -12.16 6.60 -9.14
N ARG A 2 -13.06 5.60 -9.10
CA ARG A 2 -13.32 4.79 -7.87
C ARG A 2 -12.14 3.94 -7.38
N TRP A 3 -11.36 3.38 -8.29
CA TRP A 3 -10.21 2.53 -7.98
C TRP A 3 -9.05 3.28 -7.31
N SER A 4 -8.81 4.54 -7.70
CA SER A 4 -7.77 5.36 -7.08
C SER A 4 -8.06 5.63 -5.60
N LYS A 5 -9.34 5.89 -5.28
CA LYS A 5 -9.78 6.10 -3.88
C LYS A 5 -9.55 4.88 -3.00
N ILE A 6 -9.84 3.67 -3.49
CA ILE A 6 -9.66 2.44 -2.69
C ILE A 6 -8.18 2.19 -2.38
N VAL A 7 -7.30 2.50 -3.34
CA VAL A 7 -5.85 2.41 -3.19
C VAL A 7 -5.33 3.42 -2.17
N THR A 8 -5.78 4.68 -2.25
CA THR A 8 -5.39 5.70 -1.27
C THR A 8 -5.91 5.36 0.14
N TYR A 9 -7.12 4.83 0.25
CA TYR A 9 -7.71 4.46 1.54
C TYR A 9 -6.97 3.28 2.18
N GLY A 10 -6.66 2.24 1.38
CA GLY A 10 -5.87 1.10 1.82
C GLY A 10 -4.44 1.49 2.24
N PHE A 11 -3.84 2.45 1.53
CA PHE A 11 -2.55 3.03 1.90
C PHE A 11 -2.60 3.74 3.27
N TYR A 12 -3.61 4.58 3.51
CA TYR A 12 -3.79 5.26 4.79
C TYR A 12 -3.99 4.29 5.96
N ILE A 13 -4.81 3.27 5.77
CA ILE A 13 -5.03 2.22 6.79
C ILE A 13 -3.71 1.49 7.10
N SER A 14 -2.92 1.17 6.07
CA SER A 14 -1.61 0.53 6.22
C SER A 14 -0.63 1.42 6.99
N MET A 15 -0.66 2.73 6.75
CA MET A 15 0.18 3.70 7.45
C MET A 15 -0.20 3.80 8.94
N ILE A 16 -1.49 3.83 9.26
CA ILE A 16 -1.99 3.84 10.65
C ILE A 16 -1.63 2.52 11.36
N LEU A 17 -1.82 1.38 10.70
CA LEU A 17 -1.43 0.07 11.23
C LEU A 17 0.08 -0.04 11.45
N TRP A 18 0.89 0.56 10.59
CA TRP A 18 2.35 0.56 10.74
C TRP A 18 2.81 1.37 11.95
N VAL A 19 2.26 2.57 12.15
CA VAL A 19 2.57 3.40 13.33
C VAL A 19 2.11 2.70 14.61
N SER A 20 0.91 2.10 14.59
CA SER A 20 0.41 1.29 15.72
C SER A 20 1.31 0.08 16.00
N GLY A 21 1.77 -0.60 14.94
CA GLY A 21 2.68 -1.74 15.04
C GLY A 21 4.06 -1.38 15.60
N MET A 22 4.60 -0.22 15.23
CA MET A 22 5.84 0.34 15.80
C MET A 22 5.71 0.58 17.31
N VAL A 23 4.60 1.17 17.76
CA VAL A 23 4.36 1.42 19.19
C VAL A 23 4.23 0.11 19.96
N THR A 24 3.50 -0.86 19.40
CA THR A 24 3.31 -2.18 20.01
C THR A 24 4.62 -2.98 20.05
N SER A 25 5.48 -2.81 19.03
CA SER A 25 6.78 -3.44 18.93
C SER A 25 7.76 -3.01 20.02
N ILE A 26 7.62 -1.82 20.60
CA ILE A 26 8.48 -1.36 21.71
C ILE A 26 8.09 -2.06 23.03
N LEU A 27 6.84 -2.50 23.13
CA LEU A 27 6.27 -3.16 24.31
C LEU A 27 6.48 -4.69 24.30
N ILE A 28 6.81 -5.26 23.15
CA ILE A 28 7.02 -6.71 22.97
C ILE A 28 8.51 -7.00 23.00
N ASP A 29 8.94 -7.82 23.97
CA ASP A 29 10.35 -8.24 24.12
C ASP A 29 10.81 -9.17 22.98
N ASP A 30 9.84 -9.84 22.35
CA ASP A 30 10.08 -10.83 21.31
C ASP A 30 10.39 -10.18 19.95
N LYS A 31 11.68 -10.17 19.60
CA LYS A 31 12.21 -9.59 18.35
C LYS A 31 11.55 -10.13 17.08
N ILE A 32 11.11 -11.38 17.08
CA ILE A 32 10.47 -12.00 15.91
C ILE A 32 9.08 -11.39 15.68
N ILE A 33 8.31 -11.20 16.75
CA ILE A 33 6.96 -10.64 16.69
C ILE A 33 7.03 -9.15 16.33
N SER A 34 7.99 -8.43 16.92
CA SER A 34 8.33 -7.06 16.55
C SER A 34 8.62 -6.91 15.05
N LEU A 35 9.47 -7.77 14.49
CA LEU A 35 9.81 -7.74 13.08
C LEU A 35 8.62 -8.05 12.17
N LEU A 36 7.77 -9.01 12.55
CA LEU A 36 6.53 -9.32 11.82
C LEU A 36 5.54 -8.14 11.84
N PHE A 37 5.42 -7.44 12.98
CA PHE A 37 4.53 -6.29 13.12
C PHE A 37 4.94 -5.09 12.24
N ILE A 38 6.23 -4.95 11.94
CA ILE A 38 6.75 -3.96 10.99
C ILE A 38 6.70 -4.47 9.55
N GLY A 39 7.00 -5.76 9.34
CA GLY A 39 7.06 -6.38 8.02
C GLY A 39 5.71 -6.50 7.32
N ILE A 40 4.64 -6.84 8.05
CA ILE A 40 3.29 -7.01 7.48
C ILE A 40 2.75 -5.68 6.90
N PRO A 41 2.71 -4.55 7.65
CA PRO A 41 2.28 -3.28 7.08
C PRO A 41 3.19 -2.81 5.94
N PHE A 42 4.49 -3.09 6.01
CA PHE A 42 5.44 -2.72 4.96
C PHE A 42 5.19 -3.51 3.66
N ALA A 43 4.92 -4.81 3.74
CA ALA A 43 4.57 -5.63 2.58
C ALA A 43 3.25 -5.17 1.95
N ILE A 44 2.24 -4.83 2.76
CA ILE A 44 0.96 -4.29 2.28
C ILE A 44 1.17 -2.92 1.61
N TYR A 45 2.00 -2.06 2.20
CA TYR A 45 2.38 -0.76 1.62
C TYR A 45 3.02 -0.91 0.23
N MET A 46 3.99 -1.83 0.11
CA MET A 46 4.64 -2.14 -1.17
C MET A 46 3.63 -2.65 -2.20
N PHE A 47 2.72 -3.54 -1.78
CA PHE A 47 1.66 -4.05 -2.65
C PHE A 47 0.75 -2.94 -3.18
N PHE A 48 0.26 -2.06 -2.31
CA PHE A 48 -0.58 -0.93 -2.73
C PHE A 48 0.15 0.06 -3.64
N THR A 49 1.44 0.28 -3.41
CA THR A 49 2.27 1.16 -4.26
C THR A 49 2.40 0.59 -5.68
N VAL A 50 2.72 -0.70 -5.81
CA VAL A 50 2.79 -1.38 -7.11
C VAL A 50 1.43 -1.39 -7.79
N LEU A 51 0.35 -1.64 -7.06
CA LEU A 51 -1.02 -1.64 -7.59
C LEU A 51 -1.41 -0.26 -8.13
N LYS A 52 -1.04 0.82 -7.42
CA LYS A 52 -1.26 2.20 -7.85
C LYS A 52 -0.57 2.48 -9.19
N ILE A 53 0.72 2.16 -9.28
CA ILE A 53 1.54 2.35 -10.48
C ILE A 53 0.96 1.56 -11.66
N PHE A 54 0.54 0.32 -11.44
CA PHE A 54 -0.05 -0.52 -12.48
C PHE A 54 -1.38 0.05 -13.01
N ILE A 55 -2.25 0.53 -12.13
CA ILE A 55 -3.52 1.16 -12.51
C ILE A 55 -3.29 2.45 -13.31
N GLU A 56 -2.33 3.27 -12.89
CA GLU A 56 -1.96 4.52 -13.55
C GLU A 56 -1.40 4.24 -14.96
N LEU A 57 -0.47 3.29 -15.09
CA LEU A 57 0.05 2.80 -16.38
C LEU A 57 -1.04 2.25 -17.30
N ARG A 58 -2.01 1.50 -16.76
CA ARG A 58 -3.14 0.97 -17.54
C ARG A 58 -4.04 2.08 -18.07
N MET A 59 -4.35 3.10 -17.28
CA MET A 59 -5.17 4.23 -17.74
C MET A 59 -4.48 5.04 -18.83
N THR A 60 -3.18 5.32 -18.72
CA THR A 60 -2.43 6.04 -19.76
C THR A 60 -2.37 5.28 -21.09
N ARG A 61 -2.38 3.93 -21.06
CA ARG A 61 -2.38 3.12 -22.29
C ARG A 61 -3.73 3.09 -23.01
N GLU A 62 -4.85 3.22 -22.29
CA GLU A 62 -6.17 3.27 -22.92
C GLU A 62 -6.46 4.63 -23.58
N ASP A 63 -6.04 5.74 -22.96
CA ASP A 63 -6.17 7.07 -23.57
C ASP A 63 -5.32 7.22 -24.85
N GLY A 64 -4.14 6.60 -24.90
CA GLY A 64 -3.29 6.60 -26.10
C GLY A 64 -3.86 5.80 -27.28
N ASN A 65 -4.61 4.72 -27.01
CA ASN A 65 -5.21 3.88 -28.05
C ASN A 65 -6.50 4.48 -28.63
N ASN A 66 -7.20 5.33 -27.87
CA ASN A 66 -8.41 6.04 -28.33
C ASN A 66 -8.11 7.34 -29.11
N ALA A 67 -6.85 7.80 -29.11
CA ALA A 67 -6.41 8.96 -29.88
C ALA A 67 -5.91 8.60 -31.30
N ASP A 68 -5.74 7.30 -31.59
CA ASP A 68 -5.27 6.76 -32.87
C ASP A 68 -6.41 6.09 -33.67
N HIS A 69 -7.67 6.37 -33.31
CA HIS A 69 -8.86 5.83 -33.96
C HIS A 69 -9.87 6.93 -34.34
#